data_AF-A0A8S1AF59-F1
#
_entry.id   AF-A0A8S1AF59-F1
#
_cell.length_a   1.000
_cell.length_b   1.000
_cell.length_c   1.000
_cell.angle_alpha   90.00
_cell.angle_beta   90.00
_cell.angle_gamma   90.00
#
_symmetry.space_group_name_H-M   'P 1'
#
loop_
_entity.id
_entity.type
_entity.pdbx_description
1 polymer ?
#
loop_
_entity_poly.entity_id
_entity_poly.type
_entity_poly.pdbx_seq_one_letter_code
_entity_poly.pdbx_strand_id
1 'polypeptide(L)'
;MDPSFDDDEPFIFRLNDNGTGPSLLVKVCAERGWRLYQGYNTGLEERWNLWWRSSAFRSASYKTLGDWQFMNHIPKGGSMCRKDNLSRLLRCMKRVYGAIYDFSPPCFHLPLEYAKLVSECTRLRRDDEANVVWIHKPVAQSQGRGIFLFRSVCDMSCGTSAVVQRYIERPLLIAGYKFDLRLYVCVPGYRPLTAYMYAEGLARFGTDKYTLSDIHNRYRHLTNSSLNKSGPRYAECKDRIGSGCKWTLTQVRKALVGRWGAAEWVMWQRVRALVTLTLLAQATGTPPARNCFEFYGFDVLLDDSLKPWLLEVNLSPALASDCEADIVVKQPMLHELFDLLGLPMKHTGLAKLKAPPLPINNSCSSDEESGTTRSTRARNAPRRGQRLRRRRALPMNCITLQGPGTQPITQLIQTETEKTNETSEKTKEPQSGRHKSNDSGDNADLQSTSSVSLQSSECVDESWRGGYATAATRRRLMTACHWGNGVKWNKAIGRVGHWVRIYPHSLPSGDDLPVEEVRDSVAQVTKLVRAAREVSREYGRDTSAPRDASRDAVFEAALRKKLIEFGPHFQVWLPPF
;
A
#
# COMPACT_ATOMS: atom_id res chain seq x y z
N MET A 1 -25.72 -1.42 50.48
CA MET A 1 -25.47 -1.91 49.11
C MET A 1 -25.17 -0.69 48.27
N ASP A 2 -24.09 -0.71 47.49
CA ASP A 2 -23.60 0.47 46.76
C ASP A 2 -24.01 0.41 45.27
N PRO A 3 -24.72 1.42 44.72
CA PRO A 3 -25.32 1.35 43.39
C PRO A 3 -24.36 1.83 42.28
N SER A 4 -23.17 1.25 42.19
CA SER A 4 -22.03 1.80 41.44
C SER A 4 -21.57 0.98 40.21
N PHE A 5 -22.42 0.09 39.68
CA PHE A 5 -22.06 -0.89 38.62
C PHE A 5 -22.81 -0.74 37.27
N ASP A 6 -23.32 0.45 36.95
CA ASP A 6 -24.12 0.70 35.73
C ASP A 6 -23.35 1.48 34.61
N ASP A 7 -22.05 1.72 34.79
CA ASP A 7 -21.21 2.51 33.87
C ASP A 7 -20.57 1.62 32.77
N ASP A 8 -21.41 1.12 31.86
CA ASP A 8 -21.00 0.25 30.75
C ASP A 8 -20.93 1.01 29.41
N GLU A 9 -20.00 1.97 29.30
CA GLU A 9 -19.78 2.73 28.06
C GLU A 9 -19.41 1.80 26.87
N PRO A 10 -20.19 1.79 25.76
CA PRO A 10 -19.93 0.92 24.61
C PRO A 10 -18.79 1.44 23.73
N PHE A 11 -18.23 0.55 22.91
CA PHE A 11 -17.18 0.92 21.94
C PHE A 11 -17.75 1.86 20.86
N ILE A 12 -17.12 3.02 20.68
CA ILE A 12 -17.59 4.07 19.77
C ILE A 12 -16.78 4.05 18.46
N PHE A 13 -17.47 3.99 17.32
CA PHE A 13 -16.85 4.10 16.00
C PHE A 13 -17.21 5.42 15.31
N ARG A 14 -16.23 6.04 14.67
CA ARG A 14 -16.32 7.30 13.94
C ARG A 14 -16.01 7.05 12.46
N LEU A 15 -16.76 7.69 11.57
CA LEU A 15 -16.64 7.51 10.12
C LEU A 15 -15.86 8.67 9.47
N ASN A 16 -16.05 8.94 8.17
CA ASN A 16 -15.40 10.06 7.48
C ASN A 16 -15.72 11.42 8.15
N ASP A 17 -14.99 12.47 7.80
CA ASP A 17 -15.17 13.83 8.38
C ASP A 17 -16.61 14.37 8.26
N ASN A 18 -17.38 13.91 7.28
CA ASN A 18 -18.79 14.25 7.05
C ASN A 18 -19.78 13.29 7.75
N GLY A 19 -19.34 12.43 8.67
CA GLY A 19 -20.16 11.43 9.36
C GLY A 19 -20.58 10.22 8.53
N THR A 20 -20.40 10.23 7.20
CA THR A 20 -20.85 9.15 6.31
C THR A 20 -19.83 8.02 6.18
N GLY A 21 -20.28 6.80 5.84
CA GLY A 21 -19.43 5.65 5.56
C GLY A 21 -20.21 4.51 4.88
N PRO A 22 -19.56 3.37 4.57
CA PRO A 22 -20.23 2.24 3.93
C PRO A 22 -21.34 1.66 4.81
N SER A 23 -22.52 1.43 4.25
CA SER A 23 -23.68 0.87 4.99
C SER A 23 -23.37 -0.49 5.62
N LEU A 24 -22.61 -1.35 4.94
CA LEU A 24 -22.14 -2.63 5.49
C LEU A 24 -21.24 -2.46 6.72
N LEU A 25 -20.36 -1.44 6.72
CA LEU A 25 -19.51 -1.15 7.87
C LEU A 25 -20.35 -0.73 9.07
N VAL A 26 -21.33 0.17 8.86
CA VAL A 26 -22.30 0.57 9.90
C VAL A 26 -23.07 -0.64 10.43
N LYS A 27 -23.56 -1.52 9.54
CA LYS A 27 -24.26 -2.77 9.91
C LYS A 27 -23.39 -3.67 10.79
N VAL A 28 -22.15 -3.97 10.37
CA VAL A 28 -21.22 -4.84 11.11
C VAL A 28 -20.86 -4.24 12.47
N CYS A 29 -20.59 -2.93 12.54
CA CYS A 29 -20.33 -2.26 13.81
C CYS A 29 -21.55 -2.36 14.76
N ALA A 30 -22.77 -2.14 14.27
CA ALA A 30 -23.98 -2.27 15.07
C ALA A 30 -24.26 -3.73 15.51
N GLU A 31 -23.98 -4.72 14.67
CA GLU A 31 -24.04 -6.15 15.01
C GLU A 31 -23.05 -6.52 16.15
N ARG A 32 -21.91 -5.82 16.24
CA ARG A 32 -20.94 -5.90 17.36
C ARG A 32 -21.28 -4.98 18.53
N GLY A 33 -22.49 -4.42 18.58
CA GLY A 33 -22.96 -3.53 19.65
C GLY A 33 -22.26 -2.17 19.73
N TRP A 34 -21.50 -1.78 18.70
CA TRP A 34 -20.77 -0.51 18.70
C TRP A 34 -21.70 0.66 18.35
N ARG A 35 -21.50 1.81 19.00
CA ARG A 35 -22.26 3.05 18.71
C ARG A 35 -21.51 3.95 17.73
N LEU A 36 -22.25 4.52 16.78
CA LEU A 36 -21.74 5.56 15.89
C LEU A 36 -21.48 6.84 16.70
N TYR A 37 -20.34 7.51 16.47
CA TYR A 37 -20.00 8.79 17.07
C TYR A 37 -20.99 9.89 16.64
N GLN A 38 -21.70 10.48 17.59
CA GLN A 38 -22.84 11.39 17.33
C GLN A 38 -22.45 12.88 17.19
N GLY A 39 -21.16 13.23 17.23
CA GLY A 39 -20.67 14.58 16.96
C GLY A 39 -20.12 15.33 18.17
N TYR A 40 -19.81 16.60 17.94
CA TYR A 40 -19.03 17.46 18.84
C TYR A 40 -19.86 18.12 19.97
N ASN A 41 -21.18 18.13 19.84
CA ASN A 41 -22.10 18.93 20.67
C ASN A 41 -22.20 18.47 22.14
N THR A 42 -21.46 17.44 22.56
CA THR A 42 -21.44 16.88 23.92
C THR A 42 -20.23 17.29 24.74
N GLY A 43 -19.29 18.08 24.19
CA GLY A 43 -18.06 18.49 24.86
C GLY A 43 -17.03 17.35 25.07
N LEU A 44 -17.21 16.22 24.38
CA LEU A 44 -16.43 14.99 24.57
C LEU A 44 -15.75 14.55 23.25
N GLU A 45 -15.06 15.47 22.58
CA GLU A 45 -14.56 15.33 21.20
C GLU A 45 -13.65 14.10 20.95
N GLU A 46 -12.97 13.63 21.99
CA GLU A 46 -12.01 12.53 21.94
C GLU A 46 -12.60 11.15 22.31
N ARG A 47 -13.88 11.09 22.72
CA ARG A 47 -14.57 9.82 23.03
C ARG A 47 -15.00 9.08 21.77
N TRP A 48 -14.02 8.52 21.08
CA TRP A 48 -14.17 7.50 20.05
C TRP A 48 -13.05 6.45 20.22
N ASN A 49 -13.27 5.23 19.74
CA ASN A 49 -12.31 4.13 19.81
C ASN A 49 -11.78 3.74 18.44
N LEU A 50 -12.63 3.64 17.41
CA LEU A 50 -12.19 3.40 16.03
C LEU A 50 -12.57 4.57 15.15
N TRP A 51 -11.61 5.19 14.46
CA TRP A 51 -11.89 6.12 13.37
C TRP A 51 -11.61 5.43 12.03
N TRP A 52 -12.67 5.20 11.26
CA TRP A 52 -12.60 4.65 9.91
C TRP A 52 -12.84 5.73 8.86
N ARG A 53 -11.86 5.95 7.99
CA ARG A 53 -11.93 6.86 6.84
C ARG A 53 -11.83 6.11 5.51
N SER A 54 -12.15 6.84 4.45
CA SER A 54 -11.91 6.43 3.05
C SER A 54 -10.62 7.05 2.49
N SER A 55 -10.02 7.99 3.23
CA SER A 55 -8.80 8.72 2.89
C SER A 55 -7.83 8.69 4.07
N ALA A 56 -6.52 8.75 3.79
CA ALA A 56 -5.50 8.93 4.83
C ALA A 56 -5.79 10.13 5.74
N PHE A 57 -5.34 10.03 6.99
CA PHE A 57 -5.46 11.08 8.01
C PHE A 57 -4.37 12.14 7.86
N ARG A 58 -4.58 13.32 8.46
CA ARG A 58 -3.59 14.41 8.53
C ARG A 58 -2.43 14.03 9.45
N SER A 59 -1.24 14.58 9.18
CA SER A 59 0.00 14.35 9.98
C SER A 59 -0.15 14.62 11.48
N ALA A 60 -1.11 15.46 11.89
CA ALA A 60 -1.43 15.72 13.30
C ALA A 60 -2.18 14.57 13.99
N SER A 61 -3.15 13.93 13.31
CA SER A 61 -4.02 12.90 13.89
C SER A 61 -3.26 11.67 14.39
N TYR A 62 -2.13 11.32 13.76
CA TYR A 62 -1.27 10.23 14.22
C TYR A 62 -0.40 10.61 15.44
N LYS A 63 -0.24 11.90 15.73
CA LYS A 63 0.52 12.40 16.91
C LYS A 63 -0.36 12.53 18.15
N THR A 64 -1.66 12.74 17.97
CA THR A 64 -2.67 12.88 19.03
C THR A 64 -3.45 11.59 19.28
N LEU A 65 -3.04 10.46 18.69
CA LEU A 65 -3.74 9.18 18.81
C LEU A 65 -3.56 8.59 20.21
N GLY A 66 -4.65 8.47 20.98
CA GLY A 66 -4.65 7.85 22.30
C GLY A 66 -4.48 6.33 22.27
N ASP A 67 -4.05 5.74 23.38
CA ASP A 67 -3.84 4.29 23.52
C ASP A 67 -5.12 3.46 23.28
N TRP A 68 -6.29 4.04 23.56
CA TRP A 68 -7.63 3.46 23.34
C TRP A 68 -8.23 3.76 21.97
N GLN A 69 -7.52 4.51 21.12
CA GLN A 69 -7.96 4.94 19.78
C GLN A 69 -7.21 4.20 18.67
N PHE A 70 -7.94 3.83 17.62
CA PHE A 70 -7.47 3.05 16.47
C PHE A 70 -7.85 3.73 15.15
N MET A 71 -6.99 3.63 14.13
CA MET A 71 -7.21 4.22 12.81
C MET A 71 -6.97 3.21 11.69
N ASN A 72 -7.80 3.26 10.64
CA ASN A 72 -7.77 2.31 9.52
C ASN A 72 -6.78 2.65 8.39
N HIS A 73 -5.89 3.62 8.61
CA HIS A 73 -4.76 3.92 7.71
C HIS A 73 -3.47 4.15 8.50
N ILE A 74 -2.33 3.84 7.88
CA ILE A 74 -0.97 4.04 8.41
C ILE A 74 -0.36 5.30 7.76
N PRO A 75 0.46 6.10 8.47
CA PRO A 75 1.17 7.22 7.85
C PRO A 75 1.96 6.77 6.61
N LYS A 76 1.70 7.40 5.45
CA LYS A 76 2.26 7.03 4.13
C LYS A 76 1.82 5.65 3.59
N GLY A 77 0.97 4.89 4.28
CA GLY A 77 0.52 3.55 3.86
C GLY A 77 -0.23 3.53 2.51
N GLY A 78 -0.90 4.62 2.14
CA GLY A 78 -1.48 4.81 0.81
C GLY A 78 -0.51 5.13 -0.34
N SER A 79 0.81 5.18 -0.10
CA SER A 79 1.79 5.60 -1.13
C SER A 79 1.76 4.69 -2.38
N MET A 80 1.73 3.36 -2.18
CA MET A 80 1.60 2.35 -3.24
C MET A 80 0.24 2.34 -3.94
N CYS A 81 -0.78 3.03 -3.42
CA CYS A 81 -2.13 3.00 -3.99
C CYS A 81 -2.28 3.98 -5.17
N ARG A 82 -1.29 4.88 -5.39
CA ARG A 82 -1.20 5.65 -6.62
C ARG A 82 -0.47 4.85 -7.71
N LYS A 83 -1.01 4.88 -8.93
CA LYS A 83 -0.55 4.09 -10.08
C LYS A 83 0.90 4.39 -10.48
N ASP A 84 1.32 5.65 -10.39
CA ASP A 84 2.68 6.13 -10.66
C ASP A 84 3.69 5.65 -9.60
N ASN A 85 3.35 5.78 -8.31
CA ASN A 85 4.17 5.28 -7.21
C ASN A 85 4.31 3.77 -7.24
N LEU A 86 3.20 3.02 -7.41
CA LEU A 86 3.20 1.56 -7.46
C LEU A 86 4.18 1.05 -8.52
N SER A 87 4.03 1.54 -9.75
CA SER A 87 4.88 1.14 -10.86
C SER A 87 6.33 1.61 -10.69
N ARG A 88 6.59 2.77 -10.07
CA ARG A 88 7.95 3.23 -9.71
C ARG A 88 8.62 2.32 -8.67
N LEU A 89 7.90 1.93 -7.62
CA LEU A 89 8.38 1.01 -6.58
C LEU A 89 8.70 -0.36 -7.18
N LEU A 90 7.75 -0.96 -7.93
CA LEU A 90 7.94 -2.27 -8.54
C LEU A 90 9.04 -2.27 -9.63
N ARG A 91 9.16 -1.19 -10.43
CA ARG A 91 10.27 -1.00 -11.40
C ARG A 91 11.63 -0.92 -10.69
N CYS A 92 11.69 -0.32 -9.49
CA CYS A 92 12.90 -0.30 -8.65
C CYS A 92 13.23 -1.70 -8.13
N MET A 93 12.27 -2.38 -7.50
CA MET A 93 12.47 -3.73 -6.94
C MET A 93 12.83 -4.76 -8.03
N LYS A 94 12.23 -4.69 -9.22
CA LYS A 94 12.61 -5.53 -10.37
C LYS A 94 14.03 -5.29 -10.86
N ARG A 95 14.60 -4.09 -10.69
CA ARG A 95 16.02 -3.82 -11.00
C ARG A 95 16.97 -4.46 -10.00
N VAL A 96 16.60 -4.51 -8.71
CA VAL A 96 17.45 -5.03 -7.63
C VAL A 96 17.34 -6.56 -7.48
N TYR A 97 16.11 -7.09 -7.58
CA TYR A 97 15.80 -8.51 -7.30
C TYR A 97 15.38 -9.31 -8.54
N GLY A 98 15.38 -8.69 -9.72
CA GLY A 98 15.14 -9.37 -10.99
C GLY A 98 13.74 -9.99 -11.12
N ALA A 99 13.69 -11.20 -11.68
CA ALA A 99 12.46 -11.84 -12.15
C ALA A 99 11.43 -12.19 -11.05
N ILE A 100 11.78 -12.14 -9.75
CA ILE A 100 10.78 -12.35 -8.68
C ILE A 100 9.74 -11.21 -8.63
N TYR A 101 10.08 -10.02 -9.15
CA TYR A 101 9.17 -8.88 -9.34
C TYR A 101 8.54 -8.80 -10.75
N ASP A 102 8.61 -9.87 -11.56
CA ASP A 102 8.02 -9.92 -12.90
C ASP A 102 6.50 -10.18 -12.89
N PHE A 103 5.76 -9.43 -12.06
CA PHE A 103 4.29 -9.48 -11.94
C PHE A 103 3.62 -8.13 -12.22
N SER A 104 4.37 -7.12 -12.69
CA SER A 104 3.84 -5.85 -13.19
C SER A 104 4.22 -5.68 -14.66
N PRO A 105 3.27 -5.48 -15.60
CA PRO A 105 3.61 -5.24 -17.00
C PRO A 105 4.44 -3.96 -17.21
N PRO A 106 5.28 -3.91 -18.27
CA PRO A 106 6.03 -2.71 -18.65
C PRO A 106 5.12 -1.48 -18.81
N CYS A 107 5.61 -0.32 -18.36
CA CYS A 107 4.83 0.91 -18.31
C CYS A 107 5.70 2.16 -18.35
N PHE A 108 5.10 3.28 -18.77
CA PHE A 108 5.70 4.60 -18.95
C PHE A 108 4.86 5.66 -18.24
N HIS A 109 5.52 6.64 -17.61
CA HIS A 109 4.87 7.74 -16.87
C HIS A 109 4.74 8.99 -17.73
N LEU A 110 3.53 9.39 -18.08
CA LEU A 110 3.28 10.57 -18.90
C LEU A 110 3.09 11.84 -18.05
N PRO A 111 3.56 13.02 -18.53
CA PRO A 111 4.21 13.23 -19.84
C PRO A 111 5.70 12.85 -19.89
N LEU A 112 6.37 12.68 -18.74
CA LEU A 112 7.84 12.62 -18.62
C LEU A 112 8.54 11.51 -19.42
N GLU A 113 7.87 10.38 -19.69
CA GLU A 113 8.41 9.24 -20.42
C GLU A 113 7.79 9.07 -21.83
N TYR A 114 7.10 10.08 -22.35
CA TYR A 114 6.44 10.02 -23.67
C TYR A 114 7.40 9.62 -24.81
N ALA A 115 8.57 10.24 -24.89
CA ALA A 115 9.58 9.89 -25.90
C ALA A 115 10.06 8.42 -25.80
N LYS A 116 10.06 7.83 -24.60
CA LYS A 116 10.40 6.41 -24.39
C LYS A 116 9.29 5.49 -24.87
N LEU A 117 8.02 5.87 -24.64
CA LEU A 117 6.85 5.17 -25.17
C LEU A 117 6.85 5.19 -26.71
N VAL A 118 7.07 6.35 -27.33
CA VAL A 118 7.13 6.47 -28.80
C VAL A 118 8.27 5.62 -29.37
N SER A 119 9.44 5.61 -28.74
CA SER A 119 10.58 4.77 -29.14
C SER A 119 10.25 3.28 -29.06
N GLU A 120 9.69 2.79 -27.95
CA GLU A 120 9.29 1.38 -27.78
C GLU A 120 8.17 0.97 -28.75
N CYS A 121 7.16 1.81 -28.97
CA CYS A 121 6.13 1.56 -29.99
C CYS A 121 6.70 1.53 -31.41
N THR A 122 7.75 2.32 -31.69
CA THR A 122 8.44 2.32 -32.99
C THR A 122 9.30 1.05 -33.15
N ARG A 123 9.95 0.58 -32.08
CA ARG A 123 10.69 -0.70 -32.07
C ARG A 123 9.76 -1.89 -32.33
N LEU A 124 8.69 -2.02 -31.55
CA LEU A 124 7.72 -3.12 -31.69
C LEU A 124 7.08 -3.19 -33.09
N ARG A 125 6.93 -2.05 -33.77
CA ARG A 125 6.45 -1.99 -35.16
C ARG A 125 7.46 -2.48 -36.21
N ARG A 126 8.75 -2.56 -35.89
CA ARG A 126 9.80 -3.14 -36.75
C ARG A 126 9.96 -4.64 -36.53
N ASP A 127 9.66 -5.10 -35.32
CA ASP A 127 9.81 -6.50 -34.89
C ASP A 127 8.52 -7.33 -35.16
N ASP A 128 7.69 -6.90 -36.12
CA ASP A 128 6.32 -7.38 -36.45
C ASP A 128 5.30 -7.45 -35.28
N GLU A 129 5.67 -7.08 -34.05
CA GLU A 129 4.78 -6.79 -32.91
C GLU A 129 3.93 -5.50 -33.11
N ALA A 130 3.60 -5.13 -34.35
CA ALA A 130 2.90 -3.88 -34.69
C ALA A 130 1.48 -3.75 -34.12
N ASN A 131 0.85 -4.86 -33.72
CA ASN A 131 -0.52 -4.92 -33.19
C ASN A 131 -0.63 -4.81 -31.65
N VAL A 132 0.49 -4.67 -30.93
CA VAL A 132 0.53 -4.63 -29.46
C VAL A 132 -0.39 -3.56 -28.89
N VAL A 133 -1.23 -3.99 -27.95
CA VAL A 133 -2.24 -3.14 -27.31
C VAL A 133 -1.66 -2.53 -26.03
N TRP A 134 -1.92 -1.24 -25.85
CA TRP A 134 -1.56 -0.47 -24.68
C TRP A 134 -2.81 -0.03 -23.93
N ILE A 135 -2.70 0.15 -22.62
CA ILE A 135 -3.77 0.69 -21.77
C ILE A 135 -3.31 1.98 -21.09
N HIS A 136 -4.06 3.06 -21.32
CA HIS A 136 -3.87 4.35 -20.68
C HIS A 136 -4.61 4.40 -19.35
N LYS A 137 -3.92 4.78 -18.26
CA LYS A 137 -4.51 4.87 -16.91
C LYS A 137 -4.17 6.23 -16.27
N PRO A 138 -5.11 7.19 -16.14
CA PRO A 138 -4.83 8.47 -15.46
C PRO A 138 -4.43 8.24 -14.00
N VAL A 139 -3.43 8.98 -13.50
CA VAL A 139 -2.85 8.73 -12.16
C VAL A 139 -3.85 8.97 -11.04
N ALA A 140 -4.63 10.05 -11.13
CA ALA A 140 -5.56 10.50 -10.08
C ALA A 140 -6.99 9.95 -10.22
N GLN A 141 -7.24 9.02 -11.16
CA GLN A 141 -8.58 8.46 -11.39
C GLN A 141 -8.74 7.00 -10.96
N SER A 142 -9.99 6.64 -10.65
CA SER A 142 -10.45 5.35 -10.15
C SER A 142 -11.71 4.90 -10.89
N GLN A 143 -12.24 3.72 -10.55
CA GLN A 143 -13.54 3.20 -11.04
C GLN A 143 -13.64 2.96 -12.56
N GLY A 144 -12.52 2.94 -13.28
CA GLY A 144 -12.50 2.78 -14.75
C GLY A 144 -12.70 4.07 -15.55
N ARG A 145 -12.64 5.25 -14.89
CA ARG A 145 -12.75 6.57 -15.55
C ARG A 145 -11.42 6.96 -16.22
N GLY A 146 -11.53 7.58 -17.41
CA GLY A 146 -10.39 7.98 -18.24
C GLY A 146 -9.48 6.85 -18.74
N ILE A 147 -9.87 5.59 -18.52
CA ILE A 147 -9.12 4.41 -19.01
C ILE A 147 -9.61 4.03 -20.41
N PHE A 148 -8.67 3.96 -21.35
CA PHE A 148 -8.88 3.49 -22.72
C PHE A 148 -7.72 2.61 -23.18
N LEU A 149 -7.97 1.85 -24.26
CA LEU A 149 -6.99 1.01 -24.94
C LEU A 149 -6.64 1.63 -26.29
N PHE A 150 -5.40 1.44 -26.76
CA PHE A 150 -4.91 1.97 -28.03
C PHE A 150 -3.84 1.08 -28.68
N ARG A 151 -3.57 1.29 -29.98
CA ARG A 151 -2.47 0.63 -30.73
C ARG A 151 -1.49 1.65 -31.32
N SER A 152 -1.92 2.88 -31.56
CA SER A 152 -1.05 3.97 -31.99
C SER A 152 -0.91 5.03 -30.89
N VAL A 153 0.30 5.56 -30.73
CA VAL A 153 0.52 6.75 -29.89
C VAL A 153 -0.23 7.98 -30.44
N CYS A 154 -0.61 7.96 -31.71
CA CYS A 154 -1.49 8.95 -32.34
C CYS A 154 -2.92 8.92 -31.79
N ASP A 155 -3.37 7.80 -31.20
CA ASP A 155 -4.71 7.64 -30.62
C ASP A 155 -4.84 8.37 -29.27
N MET A 156 -3.77 9.07 -28.82
CA MET A 156 -3.66 9.65 -27.48
C MET A 156 -3.64 11.18 -27.48
N SER A 157 -4.52 11.79 -26.69
CA SER A 157 -4.38 13.19 -26.28
C SER A 157 -3.29 13.35 -25.20
N CYS A 158 -2.13 13.90 -25.57
CA CYS A 158 -1.08 14.26 -24.61
C CYS A 158 -1.46 15.51 -23.78
N GLY A 159 -1.27 15.46 -22.46
CA GLY A 159 -1.48 16.62 -21.58
C GLY A 159 -1.80 16.28 -20.11
N THR A 160 -2.40 15.11 -19.84
CA THR A 160 -2.71 14.69 -18.46
C THR A 160 -1.69 13.69 -17.89
N SER A 161 -1.50 13.68 -16.57
CA SER A 161 -0.60 12.71 -15.92
C SER A 161 -1.22 11.32 -15.86
N ALA A 162 -0.52 10.35 -16.45
CA ALA A 162 -1.00 8.99 -16.64
C ALA A 162 0.11 7.94 -16.57
N VAL A 163 -0.27 6.69 -16.30
CA VAL A 163 0.57 5.52 -16.54
C VAL A 163 0.05 4.82 -17.79
N VAL A 164 0.85 4.81 -18.85
CA VAL A 164 0.63 3.91 -19.99
C VAL A 164 1.28 2.58 -19.66
N GLN A 165 0.60 1.47 -19.91
CA GLN A 165 1.09 0.12 -19.59
C GLN A 165 0.77 -0.85 -20.74
N ARG A 166 1.67 -1.81 -21.02
CA ARG A 166 1.38 -2.85 -22.01
C ARG A 166 0.19 -3.68 -21.54
N TYR A 167 -0.77 -3.92 -22.42
CA TYR A 167 -2.00 -4.63 -22.09
C TYR A 167 -1.73 -6.14 -21.95
N ILE A 168 -2.51 -6.80 -21.08
CA ILE A 168 -2.48 -8.26 -20.95
C ILE A 168 -3.51 -8.79 -21.94
N GLU A 169 -3.02 -9.13 -23.13
CA GLU A 169 -3.81 -9.47 -24.33
C GLU A 169 -4.44 -10.87 -24.27
N ARG A 170 -3.85 -11.80 -23.49
CA ARG A 170 -4.38 -13.16 -23.27
C ARG A 170 -4.70 -13.39 -21.79
N PRO A 171 -5.72 -12.72 -21.23
CA PRO A 171 -6.19 -12.99 -19.88
C PRO A 171 -6.81 -14.38 -19.80
N LEU A 172 -6.81 -14.98 -18.61
CA LEU A 172 -7.61 -16.17 -18.34
C LEU A 172 -9.09 -15.85 -18.51
N LEU A 173 -9.82 -16.70 -19.24
CA LEU A 173 -11.25 -16.52 -19.52
C LEU A 173 -12.08 -17.65 -18.90
N ILE A 174 -13.24 -17.29 -18.34
CA ILE A 174 -14.27 -18.26 -17.92
C ILE A 174 -15.53 -17.93 -18.71
N ALA A 175 -16.12 -18.94 -19.37
CA ALA A 175 -17.23 -18.79 -20.34
C ALA A 175 -16.99 -17.74 -21.47
N GLY A 176 -15.72 -17.41 -21.75
CA GLY A 176 -15.34 -16.36 -22.70
C GLY A 176 -15.36 -14.93 -22.15
N TYR A 177 -15.62 -14.74 -20.86
CA TYR A 177 -15.56 -13.45 -20.18
C TYR A 177 -14.22 -13.26 -19.48
N LYS A 178 -13.65 -12.06 -19.61
CA LYS A 178 -12.50 -11.61 -18.83
C LYS A 178 -12.94 -11.31 -17.40
N PHE A 179 -12.08 -11.63 -16.43
CA PHE A 179 -12.26 -11.28 -15.03
C PHE A 179 -10.95 -10.80 -14.39
N ASP A 180 -11.06 -10.12 -13.25
CA ASP A 180 -9.96 -9.92 -12.32
C ASP A 180 -10.34 -10.46 -10.93
N LEU A 181 -9.34 -10.65 -10.07
CA LEU A 181 -9.48 -11.04 -8.68
C LEU A 181 -9.26 -9.83 -7.76
N ARG A 182 -10.28 -9.47 -6.98
CA ARG A 182 -10.18 -8.61 -5.81
C ARG A 182 -9.84 -9.46 -4.59
N LEU A 183 -8.64 -9.25 -4.05
CA LEU A 183 -8.13 -9.88 -2.83
C LEU A 183 -8.13 -8.86 -1.69
N TYR A 184 -8.41 -9.29 -0.46
CA TYR A 184 -8.46 -8.44 0.72
C TYR A 184 -7.24 -8.67 1.61
N VAL A 185 -6.55 -7.59 2.00
CA VAL A 185 -5.26 -7.65 2.70
C VAL A 185 -5.25 -6.68 3.88
N CYS A 186 -5.07 -7.22 5.09
CA CYS A 186 -4.90 -6.44 6.32
C CYS A 186 -3.42 -6.33 6.67
N VAL A 187 -2.94 -5.11 6.93
CA VAL A 187 -1.57 -4.82 7.35
C VAL A 187 -1.61 -4.01 8.66
N PRO A 188 -1.54 -4.66 9.84
CA PRO A 188 -1.53 -3.97 11.13
C PRO A 188 -0.24 -3.21 11.47
N GLY A 189 0.78 -3.32 10.61
CA GLY A 189 2.05 -2.62 10.74
C GLY A 189 3.00 -2.93 9.60
N TYR A 190 3.86 -1.97 9.25
CA TYR A 190 4.97 -2.13 8.30
C TYR A 190 6.34 -2.27 8.99
N ARG A 191 6.37 -2.17 10.33
CA ARG A 191 7.57 -2.10 11.17
C ARG A 191 7.31 -2.72 12.56
N PRO A 192 7.40 -4.06 12.71
CA PRO A 192 7.66 -5.06 11.68
C PRO A 192 6.49 -5.17 10.69
N LEU A 193 6.77 -5.60 9.46
CA LEU A 193 5.74 -5.86 8.46
C LEU A 193 4.94 -7.09 8.88
N THR A 194 3.68 -6.88 9.24
CA THR A 194 2.73 -7.97 9.50
C THR A 194 1.60 -7.87 8.50
N ALA A 195 1.31 -8.95 7.79
CA ALA A 195 0.33 -8.97 6.72
C ALA A 195 -0.52 -10.25 6.73
N TYR A 196 -1.83 -10.07 6.61
CA TYR A 196 -2.83 -11.12 6.51
C TYR A 196 -3.57 -10.98 5.18
N MET A 197 -3.84 -12.09 4.51
CA MET A 197 -4.79 -12.14 3.39
C MET A 197 -6.05 -12.86 3.85
N TYR A 198 -7.20 -12.36 3.43
CA TYR A 198 -8.46 -13.08 3.59
C TYR A 198 -8.47 -14.28 2.65
N ALA A 199 -8.95 -15.44 3.10
CA ALA A 199 -9.02 -16.64 2.26
C ALA A 199 -10.01 -16.46 1.10
N GLU A 200 -11.09 -15.72 1.32
CA GLU A 200 -12.05 -15.35 0.29
C GLU A 200 -11.78 -13.98 -0.35
N GLY A 201 -12.52 -13.69 -1.43
CA GLY A 201 -12.37 -12.50 -2.26
C GLY A 201 -13.43 -12.47 -3.36
N LEU A 202 -13.29 -11.56 -4.32
CA LEU A 202 -14.27 -11.40 -5.39
C LEU A 202 -13.63 -11.44 -6.77
N ALA A 203 -14.01 -12.41 -7.60
CA ALA A 203 -13.81 -12.29 -9.04
C ALA A 203 -14.84 -11.33 -9.64
N ARG A 204 -14.39 -10.42 -10.50
CA ARG A 204 -15.22 -9.40 -11.17
C ARG A 204 -15.16 -9.57 -12.67
N PHE A 205 -16.28 -9.86 -13.30
CA PHE A 205 -16.35 -10.14 -14.74
C PHE A 205 -16.69 -8.89 -15.56
N GLY A 206 -16.20 -8.85 -16.80
CA GLY A 206 -16.71 -7.93 -17.82
C GLY A 206 -18.15 -8.29 -18.22
N THR A 207 -18.95 -7.29 -18.59
CA THR A 207 -20.31 -7.55 -19.12
C THR A 207 -20.30 -8.17 -20.51
N ASP A 208 -19.23 -8.00 -21.29
CA ASP A 208 -19.11 -8.52 -22.66
C ASP A 208 -18.06 -9.63 -22.79
N LYS A 209 -18.26 -10.55 -23.75
CA LYS A 209 -17.25 -11.57 -24.11
C LYS A 209 -15.98 -10.91 -24.65
N TYR A 210 -14.83 -11.51 -24.33
CA TYR A 210 -13.51 -10.98 -24.64
C TYR A 210 -13.07 -11.29 -26.08
N THR A 211 -12.51 -10.28 -26.75
CA THR A 211 -11.88 -10.35 -28.07
C THR A 211 -10.95 -9.14 -28.22
N LEU A 212 -9.91 -9.23 -29.05
CA LEU A 212 -9.03 -8.11 -29.42
C LEU A 212 -9.43 -7.44 -30.76
N SER A 213 -10.51 -7.91 -31.40
CA SER A 213 -11.01 -7.35 -32.67
C SER A 213 -11.60 -5.94 -32.51
N ASP A 214 -12.24 -5.67 -31.37
CA ASP A 214 -12.71 -4.34 -30.96
C ASP A 214 -12.20 -4.09 -29.53
N ILE A 215 -11.18 -3.22 -29.44
CA ILE A 215 -10.53 -2.81 -28.19
C ILE A 215 -11.22 -1.62 -27.50
N HIS A 216 -12.17 -0.98 -28.16
CA HIS A 216 -12.81 0.25 -27.68
C HIS A 216 -14.02 -0.05 -26.79
N ASN A 217 -14.64 -1.22 -26.95
CA ASN A 217 -15.65 -1.73 -26.02
C ASN A 217 -15.05 -2.00 -24.62
N ARG A 218 -15.19 -1.00 -23.75
CA ARG A 218 -14.71 -1.04 -22.36
C ARG A 218 -15.35 -2.18 -21.53
N TYR A 219 -16.54 -2.66 -21.89
CA TYR A 219 -17.29 -3.68 -21.14
C TYR A 219 -16.72 -5.11 -21.23
N ARG A 220 -15.83 -5.40 -22.20
CA ARG A 220 -15.04 -6.65 -22.21
C ARG A 220 -13.61 -6.47 -21.69
N HIS A 221 -13.07 -5.27 -21.80
CA HIS A 221 -11.65 -5.00 -21.49
C HIS A 221 -11.39 -4.56 -20.05
N LEU A 222 -12.38 -3.92 -19.42
CA LEU A 222 -12.35 -3.41 -18.04
C LEU A 222 -13.39 -4.13 -17.18
N THR A 223 -12.94 -4.62 -16.04
CA THR A 223 -13.69 -5.51 -15.12
C THR A 223 -14.21 -4.78 -13.87
N ASN A 224 -14.01 -3.45 -13.79
CA ASN A 224 -14.49 -2.64 -12.67
C ASN A 224 -16.02 -2.70 -12.57
N SER A 225 -16.57 -3.15 -11.43
CA SER A 225 -18.02 -3.29 -11.24
C SER A 225 -18.77 -1.95 -11.33
N SER A 226 -18.12 -0.84 -11.01
CA SER A 226 -18.66 0.52 -11.18
C SER A 226 -19.01 0.87 -12.63
N LEU A 227 -18.27 0.31 -13.60
CA LEU A 227 -18.55 0.45 -15.02
C LEU A 227 -19.51 -0.65 -15.49
N ASN A 228 -19.27 -1.89 -15.10
CA ASN A 228 -20.02 -3.03 -15.61
C ASN A 228 -21.48 -3.04 -15.12
N LYS A 229 -21.80 -2.41 -13.98
CA LYS A 229 -23.19 -2.16 -13.54
C LYS A 229 -24.03 -1.37 -14.55
N SER A 230 -23.42 -0.46 -15.33
CA SER A 230 -24.10 0.30 -16.39
C SER A 230 -23.89 -0.33 -17.78
N GLY A 231 -23.34 -1.54 -17.85
CA GLY A 231 -23.22 -2.28 -19.10
C GLY A 231 -24.58 -2.86 -19.49
N PRO A 232 -24.94 -2.87 -20.80
CA PRO A 232 -26.26 -3.34 -21.25
C PRO A 232 -26.53 -4.80 -20.85
N ARG A 233 -25.47 -5.60 -20.70
CA ARG A 233 -25.51 -7.03 -20.37
C ARG A 233 -25.20 -7.34 -18.90
N TYR A 234 -25.54 -6.42 -17.99
CA TYR A 234 -25.34 -6.61 -16.55
C TYR A 234 -26.46 -7.44 -15.89
N ALA A 235 -27.70 -7.20 -16.30
CA ALA A 235 -28.89 -7.89 -15.78
C ALA A 235 -29.11 -9.28 -16.42
N GLU A 236 -28.44 -9.58 -17.54
CA GLU A 236 -28.49 -10.90 -18.17
C GLU A 236 -27.98 -11.99 -17.22
N CYS A 237 -28.78 -13.03 -16.98
CA CYS A 237 -28.30 -14.25 -16.35
C CYS A 237 -27.51 -15.06 -17.38
N LYS A 238 -26.19 -14.98 -17.31
CA LYS A 238 -25.28 -15.58 -18.30
C LYS A 238 -25.06 -17.06 -18.06
N ASP A 239 -24.92 -17.84 -19.14
CA ASP A 239 -24.46 -19.23 -19.03
C ASP A 239 -23.18 -19.31 -18.20
N ARG A 240 -23.20 -20.22 -17.21
CA ARG A 240 -22.19 -20.48 -16.16
C ARG A 240 -21.91 -19.31 -15.21
N ILE A 241 -21.77 -18.07 -15.69
CA ILE A 241 -21.41 -16.90 -14.87
C ILE A 241 -22.56 -16.46 -13.94
N GLY A 242 -23.81 -16.64 -14.37
CA GLY A 242 -24.99 -16.16 -13.63
C GLY A 242 -25.19 -14.65 -13.71
N SER A 243 -26.08 -14.13 -12.86
CA SER A 243 -26.44 -12.71 -12.76
C SER A 243 -25.40 -11.87 -12.01
N GLY A 244 -25.30 -10.57 -12.31
CA GLY A 244 -24.55 -9.61 -11.49
C GLY A 244 -23.02 -9.60 -11.66
N CYS A 245 -22.47 -10.54 -12.44
CA CYS A 245 -21.06 -10.54 -12.90
C CYS A 245 -19.99 -10.51 -11.79
N LYS A 246 -20.26 -11.12 -10.62
CA LYS A 246 -19.27 -11.34 -9.55
C LYS A 246 -19.37 -12.75 -8.99
N TRP A 247 -18.23 -13.33 -8.61
CA TRP A 247 -18.12 -14.63 -7.94
C TRP A 247 -17.23 -14.54 -6.70
N THR A 248 -17.38 -15.48 -5.77
CA THR A 248 -16.41 -15.78 -4.71
C THR A 248 -15.16 -16.47 -5.27
N LEU A 249 -14.06 -16.51 -4.52
CA LEU A 249 -12.87 -17.28 -4.91
C LEU A 249 -13.15 -18.79 -4.90
N THR A 250 -14.02 -19.27 -4.01
CA THR A 250 -14.54 -20.66 -4.02
C THR A 250 -15.14 -21.01 -5.38
N GLN A 251 -16.02 -20.16 -5.93
CA GLN A 251 -16.61 -20.36 -7.26
C GLN A 251 -15.54 -20.34 -8.36
N VAL A 252 -14.53 -19.48 -8.27
CA VAL A 252 -13.37 -19.47 -9.18
C VAL A 252 -12.59 -20.78 -9.10
N ARG A 253 -12.24 -21.26 -7.90
CA ARG A 253 -11.51 -22.53 -7.73
C ARG A 253 -12.30 -23.69 -8.33
N LYS A 254 -13.60 -23.81 -8.01
CA LYS A 254 -14.50 -24.82 -8.59
C LYS A 254 -14.51 -24.79 -10.13
N ALA A 255 -14.50 -23.61 -10.75
CA ALA A 255 -14.44 -23.46 -12.21
C ALA A 255 -13.06 -23.74 -12.85
N LEU A 256 -12.00 -23.89 -12.05
CA LEU A 256 -10.64 -24.24 -12.49
C LEU A 256 -10.24 -25.70 -12.19
N VAL A 257 -11.04 -26.43 -11.40
CA VAL A 257 -10.88 -27.88 -11.16
C VAL A 257 -10.85 -28.65 -12.49
N GLY A 258 -10.06 -29.73 -12.54
CA GLY A 258 -9.91 -30.60 -13.71
C GLY A 258 -9.10 -30.01 -14.88
N ARG A 259 -9.08 -28.68 -15.06
CA ARG A 259 -8.38 -28.02 -16.17
C ARG A 259 -6.87 -27.85 -15.98
N TRP A 260 -6.44 -27.58 -14.74
CA TRP A 260 -5.09 -27.08 -14.47
C TRP A 260 -4.28 -27.90 -13.45
N GLY A 261 -4.87 -28.93 -12.85
CA GLY A 261 -4.19 -29.82 -11.89
C GLY A 261 -3.44 -29.05 -10.79
N ALA A 262 -2.15 -29.37 -10.61
CA ALA A 262 -1.29 -28.72 -9.62
C ALA A 262 -0.83 -27.29 -10.00
N ALA A 263 -0.96 -26.86 -11.27
CA ALA A 263 -0.56 -25.52 -11.69
C ALA A 263 -1.44 -24.42 -11.05
N GLU A 264 -2.71 -24.72 -10.80
CA GLU A 264 -3.65 -23.86 -10.07
C GLU A 264 -3.18 -23.61 -8.63
N TRP A 265 -2.69 -24.63 -7.93
CA TRP A 265 -2.15 -24.49 -6.58
C TRP A 265 -0.89 -23.60 -6.54
N VAL A 266 0.01 -23.79 -7.51
CA VAL A 266 1.21 -22.94 -7.66
C VAL A 266 0.83 -21.50 -8.00
N MET A 267 -0.23 -21.28 -8.79
CA MET A 267 -0.74 -19.94 -9.11
C MET A 267 -1.16 -19.20 -7.83
N TRP A 268 -1.88 -19.82 -6.90
CA TRP A 268 -2.22 -19.16 -5.63
C TRP A 268 -0.99 -18.86 -4.75
N GLN A 269 0.03 -19.72 -4.75
CA GLN A 269 1.29 -19.40 -4.05
C GLN A 269 2.07 -18.25 -4.72
N ARG A 270 1.95 -18.08 -6.05
CA ARG A 270 2.46 -16.88 -6.76
C ARG A 270 1.63 -15.63 -6.43
N VAL A 271 0.30 -15.75 -6.29
CA VAL A 271 -0.59 -14.65 -5.88
C VAL A 271 -0.23 -14.15 -4.48
N ARG A 272 -0.05 -15.06 -3.51
CA ARG A 272 0.45 -14.75 -2.16
C ARG A 272 1.78 -14.00 -2.23
N ALA A 273 2.75 -14.52 -2.99
CA ALA A 273 4.07 -13.93 -3.13
C ALA A 273 4.01 -12.51 -3.73
N LEU A 274 3.21 -12.31 -4.78
CA LEU A 274 2.95 -11.01 -5.42
C LEU A 274 2.47 -9.97 -4.40
N VAL A 275 1.52 -10.33 -3.51
CA VAL A 275 1.05 -9.45 -2.44
C VAL A 275 2.19 -9.11 -1.47
N THR A 276 2.87 -10.12 -0.89
CA THR A 276 3.97 -9.91 0.05
C THR A 276 5.09 -9.03 -0.53
N LEU A 277 5.49 -9.28 -1.77
CA LEU A 277 6.56 -8.54 -2.46
C LEU A 277 6.17 -7.08 -2.73
N THR A 278 4.88 -6.83 -3.00
CA THR A 278 4.35 -5.46 -3.15
C THR A 278 4.35 -4.70 -1.82
N LEU A 279 4.04 -5.36 -0.70
CA LEU A 279 4.14 -4.78 0.64
C LEU A 279 5.60 -4.47 1.01
N LEU A 280 6.52 -5.40 0.77
CA LEU A 280 7.97 -5.22 0.99
C LEU A 280 8.56 -4.05 0.18
N ALA A 281 8.03 -3.78 -1.03
CA ALA A 281 8.44 -2.64 -1.84
C ALA A 281 8.15 -1.27 -1.20
N GLN A 282 7.21 -1.19 -0.25
CA GLN A 282 6.86 0.04 0.49
C GLN A 282 7.41 0.07 1.93
N ALA A 283 7.74 -1.08 2.54
CA ALA A 283 8.10 -1.19 3.95
C ALA A 283 9.28 -0.29 4.38
N THR A 284 10.25 -0.04 3.49
CA THR A 284 11.38 0.86 3.77
C THR A 284 10.97 2.32 3.98
N GLY A 285 9.95 2.79 3.26
CA GLY A 285 9.49 4.19 3.27
C GLY A 285 8.38 4.50 4.26
N THR A 286 7.89 3.49 4.99
CA THR A 286 6.76 3.60 5.92
C THR A 286 7.28 3.65 7.36
N PRO A 287 6.90 4.67 8.17
CA PRO A 287 7.32 4.76 9.56
C PRO A 287 6.59 3.71 10.43
N PRO A 288 7.13 3.40 11.62
CA PRO A 288 6.37 2.67 12.64
C PRO A 288 5.14 3.47 13.07
N ALA A 289 4.02 2.77 13.26
CA ALA A 289 2.76 3.32 13.74
C ALA A 289 2.08 2.32 14.69
N ARG A 290 1.50 2.84 15.77
CA ARG A 290 0.77 2.07 16.78
C ARG A 290 -0.73 2.29 16.58
N ASN A 291 -1.55 1.28 16.89
CA ASN A 291 -3.01 1.32 16.73
C ASN A 291 -3.52 1.70 15.31
N CYS A 292 -2.64 1.67 14.30
CA CYS A 292 -2.94 2.02 12.92
C CYS A 292 -2.77 0.78 12.05
N PHE A 293 -3.79 0.40 11.30
CA PHE A 293 -3.73 -0.66 10.29
C PHE A 293 -3.98 -0.09 8.90
N GLU A 294 -3.77 -0.90 7.87
CA GLU A 294 -4.29 -0.65 6.52
C GLU A 294 -5.13 -1.85 6.06
N PHE A 295 -6.20 -1.58 5.31
CA PHE A 295 -7.10 -2.60 4.77
C PHE A 295 -7.21 -2.42 3.26
N TYR A 296 -6.31 -3.07 2.52
CA TYR A 296 -6.17 -2.91 1.08
C TYR A 296 -7.06 -3.87 0.28
N GLY A 297 -7.51 -3.40 -0.89
CA GLY A 297 -7.97 -4.26 -1.98
C GLY A 297 -6.89 -4.40 -3.04
N PHE A 298 -6.35 -5.61 -3.22
CA PHE A 298 -5.43 -5.90 -4.32
C PHE A 298 -6.23 -6.36 -5.55
N ASP A 299 -5.88 -5.85 -6.73
CA ASP A 299 -6.55 -6.16 -7.98
C ASP A 299 -5.58 -6.95 -8.87
N VAL A 300 -5.82 -8.25 -9.06
CA VAL A 300 -4.91 -9.19 -9.74
C VAL A 300 -5.58 -9.82 -10.96
N LEU A 301 -4.88 -9.84 -12.10
CA LEU A 301 -5.31 -10.52 -13.32
C LEU A 301 -4.51 -11.81 -13.50
N LEU A 302 -5.18 -12.91 -13.85
CA LEU A 302 -4.51 -14.12 -14.34
C LEU A 302 -4.42 -14.08 -15.87
N ASP A 303 -3.30 -14.51 -16.43
CA ASP A 303 -3.19 -14.78 -17.87
C ASP A 303 -3.46 -16.25 -18.21
N ASP A 304 -3.47 -16.56 -19.51
CA ASP A 304 -3.66 -17.90 -20.06
C ASP A 304 -2.63 -18.94 -19.59
N SER A 305 -1.50 -18.51 -19.03
CA SER A 305 -0.47 -19.37 -18.43
C SER A 305 -0.58 -19.54 -16.90
N LEU A 306 -1.68 -19.04 -16.30
CA LEU A 306 -1.88 -18.89 -14.85
C LEU A 306 -0.80 -18.05 -14.15
N LYS A 307 -0.15 -17.11 -14.86
CA LYS A 307 0.71 -16.13 -14.22
C LYS A 307 -0.16 -14.99 -13.66
N PRO A 308 -0.03 -14.66 -12.36
CA PRO A 308 -0.72 -13.52 -11.78
C PRO A 308 0.03 -12.22 -12.05
N TRP A 309 -0.73 -11.18 -12.39
CA TRP A 309 -0.26 -9.84 -12.67
C TRP A 309 -1.01 -8.82 -11.79
N LEU A 310 -0.29 -7.91 -11.15
CA LEU A 310 -0.89 -6.83 -10.35
C LEU A 310 -1.40 -5.71 -11.27
N LEU A 311 -2.67 -5.32 -11.12
CA LEU A 311 -3.31 -4.23 -11.87
C LEU A 311 -3.24 -2.89 -11.12
N GLU A 312 -3.61 -2.91 -9.84
CA GLU A 312 -3.53 -1.79 -8.88
C GLU A 312 -3.70 -2.28 -7.43
N VAL A 313 -3.38 -1.41 -6.46
CA VAL A 313 -3.70 -1.58 -5.04
C VAL A 313 -4.64 -0.45 -4.63
N ASN A 314 -5.75 -0.78 -4.00
CA ASN A 314 -6.78 0.15 -3.56
C ASN A 314 -6.68 0.38 -2.03
N LEU A 315 -6.45 1.63 -1.62
CA LEU A 315 -6.33 2.03 -0.20
C LEU A 315 -7.60 1.76 0.62
N SER A 316 -8.76 1.93 -0.02
CA SER A 316 -10.08 1.84 0.61
C SER A 316 -10.99 1.03 -0.32
N PRO A 317 -10.96 -0.31 -0.27
CA PRO A 317 -11.74 -1.14 -1.17
C PRO A 317 -13.25 -1.01 -0.89
N ALA A 318 -14.05 -0.99 -1.96
CA ALA A 318 -15.49 -0.74 -1.86
C ALA A 318 -16.24 -1.84 -1.06
N LEU A 319 -16.78 -1.44 0.09
CA LEU A 319 -17.59 -2.27 1.00
C LEU A 319 -19.10 -2.23 0.72
N ALA A 320 -19.53 -1.68 -0.42
CA ALA A 320 -20.92 -1.80 -0.88
C ALA A 320 -21.30 -3.27 -1.11
N SER A 321 -22.55 -3.65 -0.82
CA SER A 321 -23.07 -4.99 -1.08
C SER A 321 -24.10 -4.91 -2.21
N ASP A 322 -23.69 -5.31 -3.41
CA ASP A 322 -24.49 -5.15 -4.63
C ASP A 322 -25.18 -6.45 -5.06
N CYS A 323 -24.65 -7.59 -4.61
CA CYS A 323 -25.12 -8.94 -4.93
C CYS A 323 -24.72 -9.92 -3.80
N GLU A 324 -25.25 -11.13 -3.85
CA GLU A 324 -25.00 -12.20 -2.86
C GLU A 324 -23.50 -12.42 -2.57
N ALA A 325 -22.66 -12.50 -3.60
CA ALA A 325 -21.22 -12.69 -3.44
C ALA A 325 -20.55 -11.56 -2.61
N ASP A 326 -21.02 -10.31 -2.72
CA ASP A 326 -20.51 -9.24 -1.86
C ASP A 326 -20.87 -9.47 -0.38
N ILE A 327 -22.08 -9.95 -0.10
CA ILE A 327 -22.58 -10.18 1.26
C ILE A 327 -21.82 -11.35 1.90
N VAL A 328 -21.80 -12.49 1.20
CA VAL A 328 -21.15 -13.75 1.64
C VAL A 328 -19.67 -13.55 1.95
N VAL A 329 -18.97 -12.71 1.17
CA VAL A 329 -17.55 -12.43 1.41
C VAL A 329 -17.37 -11.31 2.44
N LYS A 330 -17.99 -10.14 2.26
CA LYS A 330 -17.59 -8.94 3.00
C LYS A 330 -18.14 -8.85 4.41
N GLN A 331 -19.34 -9.39 4.68
CA GLN A 331 -19.90 -9.30 6.03
C GLN A 331 -19.08 -10.11 7.06
N PRO A 332 -18.80 -11.41 6.87
CA PRO A 332 -17.94 -12.15 7.81
C PRO A 332 -16.51 -11.60 7.82
N MET A 333 -15.96 -11.19 6.67
CA MET A 333 -14.62 -10.61 6.57
C MET A 333 -14.42 -9.39 7.49
N LEU A 334 -15.42 -8.53 7.63
CA LEU A 334 -15.33 -7.35 8.50
C LEU A 334 -15.45 -7.70 9.99
N HIS A 335 -16.30 -8.67 10.36
CA HIS A 335 -16.34 -9.20 11.73
C HIS A 335 -14.99 -9.81 12.11
N GLU A 336 -14.50 -10.76 11.30
CA GLU A 336 -13.23 -11.45 11.52
C GLU A 336 -12.01 -10.50 11.42
N LEU A 337 -12.12 -9.39 10.68
CA LEU A 337 -11.10 -8.32 10.65
C LEU A 337 -11.02 -7.61 12.01
N PHE A 338 -12.16 -7.28 12.62
CA PHE A 338 -12.17 -6.66 13.93
C PHE A 338 -11.73 -7.63 15.04
N ASP A 339 -12.04 -8.92 14.91
CA ASP A 339 -11.50 -9.97 15.79
C ASP A 339 -9.97 -10.08 15.64
N LEU A 340 -9.45 -10.11 14.41
CA LEU A 340 -8.01 -10.15 14.10
C LEU A 340 -7.25 -8.97 14.73
N LEU A 341 -7.86 -7.78 14.70
CA LEU A 341 -7.30 -6.56 15.27
C LEU A 341 -7.47 -6.45 16.80
N GLY A 342 -8.14 -7.42 17.44
CA GLY A 342 -8.42 -7.43 18.88
C GLY A 342 -9.44 -6.37 19.31
N LEU A 343 -10.35 -5.96 18.42
CA LEU A 343 -11.39 -4.98 18.72
C LEU A 343 -12.67 -5.70 19.20
N PRO A 344 -13.29 -5.26 20.30
CA PRO A 344 -14.18 -6.12 21.10
C PRO A 344 -15.52 -6.42 20.43
N MET A 345 -16.01 -7.66 20.58
CA MET A 345 -17.34 -8.10 20.10
C MET A 345 -18.50 -7.52 20.92
N LYS A 346 -18.27 -7.30 22.23
CA LYS A 346 -19.08 -6.52 23.20
C LYS A 346 -18.15 -6.04 24.32
N HIS A 347 -18.63 -5.14 25.17
CA HIS A 347 -17.97 -4.52 26.32
C HIS A 347 -16.86 -5.36 27.01
N THR A 348 -15.59 -5.06 26.71
CA THR A 348 -14.40 -5.66 27.37
C THR A 348 -13.72 -4.69 28.36
N GLY A 349 -14.38 -3.59 28.73
CA GLY A 349 -13.77 -2.53 29.53
C GLY A 349 -12.76 -1.65 28.79
N LEU A 350 -12.50 -1.86 27.49
CA LEU A 350 -11.59 -0.99 26.71
C LEU A 350 -12.04 0.49 26.66
N ALA A 351 -13.33 0.78 26.81
CA ALA A 351 -13.85 2.15 26.96
C ALA A 351 -13.46 2.81 28.31
N LYS A 352 -13.01 2.01 29.29
CA LYS A 352 -12.56 2.46 30.61
C LYS A 352 -11.06 2.84 30.62
N LEU A 353 -10.34 2.62 29.51
CA LEU A 353 -8.98 3.13 29.29
C LEU A 353 -8.99 4.64 28.98
N LYS A 354 -9.35 5.44 29.98
CA LYS A 354 -9.16 6.90 29.98
C LYS A 354 -7.68 7.19 30.29
N ALA A 355 -7.12 8.27 29.73
CA ALA A 355 -5.75 8.69 30.07
C ALA A 355 -5.62 9.01 31.58
N PRO A 356 -4.40 8.93 32.16
CA PRO A 356 -4.15 9.57 33.45
C PRO A 356 -4.60 11.03 33.40
N PRO A 357 -5.23 11.58 34.45
CA PRO A 357 -5.60 12.98 34.48
C PRO A 357 -4.36 13.84 34.25
N LEU A 358 -4.50 14.89 33.43
CA LEU A 358 -3.43 15.86 33.23
C LEU A 358 -2.99 16.42 34.59
N PRO A 359 -1.68 16.60 34.83
CA PRO A 359 -1.21 17.15 36.09
C PRO A 359 -1.84 18.52 36.29
N ILE A 360 -2.57 18.68 37.38
CA ILE A 360 -3.18 19.96 37.75
C ILE A 360 -2.03 20.95 37.94
N ASN A 361 -1.95 21.93 37.04
CA ASN A 361 -1.14 23.11 37.29
C ASN A 361 -1.76 23.84 38.49
N ASN A 362 -1.16 23.70 39.66
CA ASN A 362 -1.45 24.59 40.79
C ASN A 362 -1.01 26.01 40.39
N SER A 363 -1.95 26.76 39.82
CA SER A 363 -1.88 28.21 39.70
C SER A 363 -1.94 28.79 41.12
N CYS A 364 -0.78 28.86 41.78
CA CYS A 364 -0.65 29.51 43.07
C CYS A 364 -0.96 31.00 42.86
N SER A 365 -2.02 31.52 43.50
CA SER A 365 -2.40 32.94 43.35
C SER A 365 -1.27 33.83 43.85
N SER A 366 -1.08 34.95 43.17
CA SER A 366 -0.06 35.94 43.52
C SER A 366 -0.67 37.34 43.47
N ASP A 367 -1.52 37.62 44.45
CA ASP A 367 -2.05 38.94 44.71
C ASP A 367 -1.21 39.64 45.78
N GLU A 368 -0.80 40.87 45.49
CA GLU A 368 -0.60 42.00 46.41
C GLU A 368 0.09 41.77 47.78
N GLU A 369 1.33 42.28 47.91
CA GLU A 369 1.48 43.51 48.70
C GLU A 369 2.75 44.31 48.32
N SER A 370 2.75 45.61 48.66
CA SER A 370 3.83 46.56 48.37
C SER A 370 4.66 46.89 49.62
N GLY A 371 5.95 47.23 49.48
CA GLY A 371 6.75 47.62 50.65
C GLY A 371 8.24 47.90 50.40
N THR A 372 8.60 49.15 50.09
CA THR A 372 10.00 49.60 50.09
C THR A 372 10.50 49.95 51.49
N THR A 373 11.63 49.40 51.93
CA THR A 373 12.59 50.11 52.83
C THR A 373 13.99 49.45 52.83
N ARG A 374 14.95 50.02 53.58
CA ARG A 374 16.40 49.79 53.43
C ARG A 374 17.06 49.14 54.65
N SER A 375 18.09 48.32 54.38
CA SER A 375 19.37 48.25 55.12
C SER A 375 19.43 47.65 56.54
N THR A 376 20.27 46.61 56.69
CA THR A 376 21.26 46.49 57.79
C THR A 376 22.49 45.66 57.32
N ARG A 377 23.64 45.72 58.05
CA ARG A 377 24.96 45.39 57.46
C ARG A 377 26.07 44.99 58.46
N ALA A 378 26.50 43.72 58.49
CA ALA A 378 27.76 43.19 59.08
C ALA A 378 28.07 41.81 58.46
N ARG A 379 29.27 41.46 57.91
CA ARG A 379 30.64 41.25 58.47
C ARG A 379 30.76 39.96 59.32
N ASN A 380 31.73 39.03 59.16
CA ASN A 380 32.96 38.86 58.33
C ASN A 380 33.20 37.34 58.05
N ALA A 381 33.59 36.86 56.85
CA ALA A 381 34.95 36.57 56.30
C ALA A 381 35.68 35.30 56.87
N PRO A 382 36.70 34.65 56.21
CA PRO A 382 37.38 34.98 54.94
C PRO A 382 37.72 33.82 53.92
N ARG A 383 37.77 34.19 52.63
CA ARG A 383 38.63 33.75 51.48
C ARG A 383 39.35 32.37 51.41
N ARG A 384 39.02 31.59 50.36
CA ARG A 384 39.93 31.03 49.30
C ARG A 384 39.07 30.71 48.03
N GLY A 385 39.53 30.82 46.78
CA GLY A 385 40.83 31.34 46.33
C GLY A 385 41.26 31.17 44.85
N GLN A 386 40.39 31.12 43.82
CA GLN A 386 40.83 31.18 42.39
C GLN A 386 39.74 31.73 41.42
N ARG A 387 40.09 32.07 40.16
CA ARG A 387 39.34 33.08 39.36
C ARG A 387 39.47 32.94 37.82
N LEU A 388 38.34 32.92 37.09
CA LEU A 388 38.16 33.29 35.65
C LEU A 388 38.85 32.35 34.60
N ARG A 389 38.55 32.37 33.27
CA ARG A 389 37.76 33.31 32.42
C ARG A 389 37.14 32.63 31.18
N ARG A 390 36.06 33.21 30.60
CA ARG A 390 35.48 32.85 29.28
C ARG A 390 36.18 33.56 28.09
N ARG A 391 36.13 32.97 26.88
CA ARG A 391 36.04 33.59 25.52
C ARG A 391 35.66 32.47 24.51
N ARG A 392 34.63 32.60 23.65
CA ARG A 392 34.46 33.34 22.35
C ARG A 392 35.10 32.64 21.14
N ALA A 393 34.53 32.85 19.94
CA ALA A 393 34.74 32.05 18.71
C ALA A 393 34.78 32.92 17.43
N LEU A 394 34.96 32.25 16.26
CA LEU A 394 34.94 32.76 14.85
C LEU A 394 36.25 33.48 14.38
N PRO A 395 36.56 33.60 13.06
CA PRO A 395 36.03 32.92 11.85
C PRO A 395 37.08 32.42 10.79
N MET A 396 36.59 31.73 9.73
CA MET A 396 37.00 31.74 8.28
C MET A 396 38.49 31.66 7.82
N ASN A 397 38.83 30.65 6.99
CA ASN A 397 39.10 30.79 5.52
C ASN A 397 39.64 29.49 4.84
N CYS A 398 39.66 29.45 3.50
CA CYS A 398 40.21 28.36 2.65
C CYS A 398 41.49 28.81 1.92
N ILE A 399 42.31 27.84 1.43
CA ILE A 399 42.99 27.82 0.10
C ILE A 399 43.74 26.49 -0.12
N THR A 400 44.01 26.13 -1.38
CA THR A 400 44.54 24.84 -1.90
C THR A 400 46.05 24.86 -2.18
N LEU A 401 46.74 23.71 -2.10
CA LEU A 401 48.01 23.43 -2.80
C LEU A 401 48.11 21.94 -3.26
N GLN A 402 49.10 21.62 -4.11
CA GLN A 402 49.26 20.35 -4.85
C GLN A 402 50.56 19.60 -4.54
N GLY A 403 50.60 18.31 -4.91
CA GLY A 403 51.84 17.53 -5.17
C GLY A 403 52.52 16.90 -3.95
N PRO A 404 53.50 15.99 -4.14
CA PRO A 404 54.19 15.64 -5.40
C PRO A 404 53.90 14.20 -5.88
N GLY A 405 54.65 13.70 -6.87
CA GLY A 405 54.68 12.28 -7.24
C GLY A 405 55.92 11.92 -8.08
N THR A 406 56.23 10.62 -8.17
CA THR A 406 57.29 10.06 -9.04
C THR A 406 56.93 8.62 -9.43
N GLN A 407 57.32 8.20 -10.64
CA GLN A 407 57.15 6.84 -11.21
C GLN A 407 58.57 6.19 -11.37
N PRO A 408 58.87 5.21 -12.27
CA PRO A 408 58.05 4.25 -13.04
C PRO A 408 58.56 2.80 -13.09
N ILE A 409 57.74 1.87 -13.62
CA ILE A 409 58.17 0.72 -14.46
C ILE A 409 57.18 0.63 -15.65
N THR A 410 57.59 -0.01 -16.75
CA THR A 410 57.17 0.30 -18.14
C THR A 410 56.69 -0.94 -18.94
N GLN A 411 56.25 -0.73 -20.19
CA GLN A 411 56.09 -1.69 -21.32
C GLN A 411 54.68 -2.31 -21.53
N LEU A 412 54.16 -2.51 -22.77
CA LEU A 412 54.45 -1.97 -24.13
C LEU A 412 53.28 -2.34 -25.12
N ILE A 413 53.42 -1.99 -26.42
CA ILE A 413 52.57 -2.41 -27.58
C ILE A 413 51.17 -1.73 -27.66
N GLN A 414 50.63 -1.23 -28.78
CA GLN A 414 51.07 -0.54 -30.02
C GLN A 414 49.76 -0.08 -30.76
N THR A 415 49.59 1.19 -31.17
CA THR A 415 49.58 1.71 -32.58
C THR A 415 48.63 0.96 -33.56
N GLU A 416 47.80 1.56 -34.43
CA GLU A 416 47.96 2.70 -35.38
C GLU A 416 46.57 3.38 -35.68
N THR A 417 46.41 4.72 -35.74
CA THR A 417 46.38 5.66 -36.93
C THR A 417 45.30 5.40 -38.01
N GLU A 418 44.71 6.37 -38.75
CA GLU A 418 45.06 7.79 -39.05
C GLU A 418 43.85 8.64 -39.62
N LYS A 419 43.88 10.00 -39.50
CA LYS A 419 43.27 11.07 -40.39
C LYS A 419 41.72 11.07 -40.66
N THR A 420 40.98 12.10 -41.13
CA THR A 420 41.00 13.59 -41.37
C THR A 420 39.53 14.03 -41.71
N ASN A 421 39.01 15.27 -41.84
CA ASN A 421 39.44 16.67 -41.59
C ASN A 421 38.21 17.64 -41.40
N GLU A 422 38.50 18.93 -41.11
CA GLU A 422 37.94 20.23 -41.63
C GLU A 422 36.57 20.33 -42.37
N THR A 423 35.83 21.47 -42.43
CA THR A 423 35.88 22.84 -41.82
C THR A 423 34.52 23.59 -41.97
N SER A 424 34.30 24.66 -41.17
CA SER A 424 33.56 25.92 -41.52
C SER A 424 32.07 25.90 -41.97
N GLU A 425 31.23 26.94 -41.85
CA GLU A 425 31.30 28.25 -41.13
C GLU A 425 29.88 28.84 -40.84
N LYS A 426 29.83 29.85 -39.95
CA LYS A 426 29.03 31.12 -39.92
C LYS A 426 27.82 31.31 -40.91
N THR A 427 26.72 32.04 -40.62
CA THR A 427 26.47 33.15 -39.65
C THR A 427 24.97 33.54 -39.49
N LYS A 428 24.66 34.30 -38.42
CA LYS A 428 23.69 35.44 -38.30
C LYS A 428 22.15 35.25 -38.31
N GLU A 429 21.59 35.58 -37.13
CA GLU A 429 20.36 36.37 -36.85
C GLU A 429 20.36 37.79 -37.55
N PRO A 430 19.30 38.66 -37.52
CA PRO A 430 18.27 38.78 -36.47
C PRO A 430 16.85 39.32 -36.81
N GLN A 431 16.02 39.48 -35.76
CA GLN A 431 14.86 40.40 -35.63
C GLN A 431 13.65 40.19 -36.58
N SER A 432 12.48 40.81 -36.36
CA SER A 432 11.70 41.02 -35.12
C SER A 432 10.25 41.37 -35.51
N GLY A 433 9.25 41.03 -34.69
CA GLY A 433 7.85 41.36 -35.00
C GLY A 433 6.94 41.24 -33.78
N ARG A 434 6.20 42.31 -33.46
CA ARG A 434 5.39 42.43 -32.24
C ARG A 434 4.05 43.07 -32.57
N HIS A 435 2.94 42.36 -32.38
CA HIS A 435 1.60 42.93 -32.47
C HIS A 435 0.80 42.71 -31.18
N LYS A 436 -0.20 43.58 -30.97
CA LYS A 436 -1.10 43.62 -29.81
C LYS A 436 -2.57 43.60 -30.26
N SER A 437 -3.39 42.95 -29.46
CA SER A 437 -4.85 43.08 -29.29
C SER A 437 -5.14 42.48 -27.89
N ASN A 438 -5.93 43.03 -26.95
CA ASN A 438 -7.00 44.05 -26.96
C ASN A 438 -8.19 43.71 -27.88
N ASP A 439 -9.43 43.57 -27.38
CA ASP A 439 -9.90 43.61 -25.99
C ASP A 439 -11.32 42.99 -25.82
N SER A 440 -11.71 42.69 -24.57
CA SER A 440 -13.07 42.59 -23.97
C SER A 440 -14.23 41.80 -24.64
N GLY A 441 -15.19 41.31 -23.81
CA GLY A 441 -16.41 40.63 -24.25
C GLY A 441 -16.97 39.61 -23.24
N ASP A 442 -17.69 40.09 -22.21
CA ASP A 442 -18.15 39.28 -21.08
C ASP A 442 -19.24 38.24 -21.40
N ASN A 443 -19.19 37.09 -20.70
CA ASN A 443 -20.22 36.80 -19.69
C ASN A 443 -19.77 35.70 -18.70
N ALA A 444 -20.42 35.67 -17.54
CA ALA A 444 -20.04 34.82 -16.41
C ALA A 444 -20.92 33.57 -16.26
N ASP A 445 -20.36 32.51 -15.68
CA ASP A 445 -21.11 31.66 -14.78
C ASP A 445 -20.20 31.03 -13.70
N LEU A 446 -20.70 30.86 -12.48
CA LEU A 446 -19.88 30.62 -11.29
C LEU A 446 -19.90 29.15 -10.84
N GLN A 447 -18.78 28.43 -11.03
CA GLN A 447 -18.53 27.15 -10.34
C GLN A 447 -17.27 27.22 -9.47
N SER A 448 -17.46 26.99 -8.16
CA SER A 448 -16.38 27.02 -7.17
C SER A 448 -15.51 25.76 -7.24
N THR A 449 -14.43 25.82 -8.03
CA THR A 449 -13.37 24.80 -8.00
C THR A 449 -12.26 25.24 -7.04
N SER A 450 -12.29 24.75 -5.79
CA SER A 450 -11.20 24.98 -4.84
C SER A 450 -9.91 24.27 -5.31
N SER A 451 -9.00 25.02 -5.92
CA SER A 451 -7.75 24.50 -6.47
C SER A 451 -6.79 24.08 -5.36
N VAL A 452 -6.43 22.80 -5.34
CA VAL A 452 -5.41 22.28 -4.42
C VAL A 452 -4.03 22.73 -4.93
N SER A 453 -3.49 23.77 -4.33
CA SER A 453 -2.21 24.35 -4.69
C SER A 453 -1.04 23.41 -4.41
N LEU A 454 -0.08 23.39 -5.33
CA LEU A 454 1.18 22.63 -5.19
C LEU A 454 2.14 23.38 -4.26
N GLN A 455 1.92 23.31 -2.95
CA GLN A 455 2.94 23.68 -1.97
C GLN A 455 3.89 22.50 -1.73
N SER A 456 5.16 22.73 -2.01
CA SER A 456 6.25 21.77 -1.81
C SER A 456 6.71 21.71 -0.35
N SER A 457 7.17 20.52 0.07
CA SER A 457 7.90 20.26 1.31
C SER A 457 7.24 20.73 2.62
N GLU A 458 6.33 19.92 3.18
CA GLU A 458 6.39 19.69 4.63
C GLU A 458 7.80 19.16 4.97
N CYS A 459 8.42 19.66 6.04
CA CYS A 459 9.70 19.13 6.50
C CYS A 459 9.49 17.72 7.08
N VAL A 460 9.92 16.70 6.34
CA VAL A 460 9.73 15.30 6.73
C VAL A 460 10.74 14.95 7.82
N ASP A 461 10.26 14.44 8.96
CA ASP A 461 11.10 13.77 9.94
C ASP A 461 11.70 12.48 9.34
N GLU A 462 12.92 12.60 8.80
CA GLU A 462 13.66 11.52 8.17
C GLU A 462 14.40 10.63 9.20
N SER A 463 14.31 10.90 10.51
CA SER A 463 15.05 10.16 11.55
C SER A 463 14.73 8.65 11.58
N TRP A 464 13.57 8.26 11.04
CA TRP A 464 13.16 6.85 10.85
C TRP A 464 14.01 6.07 9.85
N ARG A 465 14.72 6.74 8.93
CA ARG A 465 15.55 6.07 7.91
C ARG A 465 16.80 5.40 8.49
N GLY A 466 17.28 5.82 9.65
CA GLY A 466 18.48 5.28 10.30
C GLY A 466 18.34 3.87 10.88
N GLY A 467 17.18 3.22 10.74
CA GLY A 467 16.94 1.87 11.25
C GLY A 467 17.22 1.74 12.75
N TYR A 468 17.83 0.63 13.16
CA TYR A 468 18.07 0.31 14.58
C TYR A 468 19.14 1.17 15.29
N ALA A 469 19.75 2.14 14.59
CA ALA A 469 20.93 2.87 15.05
C ALA A 469 20.80 3.53 16.43
N THR A 470 19.60 4.01 16.82
CA THR A 470 19.41 4.69 18.12
C THR A 470 18.51 3.91 19.08
N ALA A 471 18.73 4.10 20.38
CA ALA A 471 17.86 3.60 21.45
C ALA A 471 16.47 4.29 21.49
N ALA A 472 16.32 5.44 20.82
CA ALA A 472 15.02 6.07 20.61
C ALA A 472 14.24 5.37 19.49
N THR A 473 14.91 5.01 18.39
CA THR A 473 14.30 4.29 17.27
C THR A 473 13.89 2.88 17.69
N ARG A 474 14.76 2.15 18.43
CA ARG A 474 14.41 0.84 19.03
C ARG A 474 13.18 0.91 19.93
N ARG A 475 13.08 1.92 20.81
CA ARG A 475 11.89 2.10 21.67
C ARG A 475 10.62 2.39 20.86
N ARG A 476 10.65 3.32 19.90
CA ARG A 476 9.48 3.63 19.05
C ARG A 476 9.05 2.44 18.19
N LEU A 477 9.98 1.56 17.79
CA LEU A 477 9.67 0.29 17.13
C LEU A 477 8.97 -0.70 18.06
N MET A 478 9.50 -0.91 19.28
CA MET A 478 8.86 -1.75 20.32
C MET A 478 7.43 -1.28 20.61
N THR A 479 7.23 0.04 20.73
CA THR A 479 5.91 0.66 20.95
C THR A 479 4.95 0.41 19.79
N ALA A 480 5.40 0.44 18.53
CA ALA A 480 4.55 0.11 17.38
C ALA A 480 4.17 -1.38 17.29
N CYS A 481 5.02 -2.28 17.81
CA CYS A 481 4.68 -3.71 17.91
C CYS A 481 3.52 -4.01 18.86
N HIS A 482 3.21 -3.10 19.80
CA HIS A 482 2.29 -3.31 20.91
C HIS A 482 1.11 -2.34 20.83
N TRP A 483 -0.06 -2.81 20.43
CA TRP A 483 -1.27 -2.01 20.42
C TRP A 483 -1.85 -1.82 21.84
N GLY A 484 -2.62 -0.76 22.06
CA GLY A 484 -3.16 -0.42 23.39
C GLY A 484 -4.24 -1.36 23.91
N ASN A 485 -4.84 -2.18 23.03
CA ASN A 485 -5.67 -3.33 23.41
C ASN A 485 -4.87 -4.60 23.77
N GLY A 486 -3.55 -4.51 23.88
CA GLY A 486 -2.66 -5.61 24.27
C GLY A 486 -2.18 -6.51 23.13
N VAL A 487 -2.65 -6.31 21.88
CA VAL A 487 -2.22 -7.11 20.73
C VAL A 487 -0.73 -6.87 20.42
N LYS A 488 0.02 -7.96 20.23
CA LYS A 488 1.48 -7.97 20.03
C LYS A 488 1.85 -8.52 18.64
N TRP A 489 2.20 -7.64 17.70
CA TRP A 489 2.47 -8.03 16.32
C TRP A 489 3.82 -8.71 16.09
N ASN A 490 4.78 -8.60 17.03
CA ASN A 490 5.97 -9.48 17.02
C ASN A 490 5.62 -10.95 17.33
N LYS A 491 4.44 -11.21 17.91
CA LYS A 491 3.89 -12.55 18.19
C LYS A 491 2.57 -12.77 17.43
N ALA A 492 2.53 -12.28 16.18
CA ALA A 492 1.38 -12.31 15.28
C ALA A 492 0.77 -13.71 15.10
N ILE A 493 -0.54 -13.82 15.36
CA ILE A 493 -1.32 -15.06 15.25
C ILE A 493 -1.22 -15.65 13.83
N GLY A 494 -1.36 -16.98 13.69
CA GLY A 494 -1.31 -17.65 12.38
C GLY A 494 -2.56 -17.40 11.54
N ARG A 495 -3.74 -17.52 12.14
CA ARG A 495 -5.04 -17.40 11.49
C ARG A 495 -6.11 -16.91 12.48
N VAL A 496 -7.01 -16.04 12.04
CA VAL A 496 -8.23 -15.63 12.77
C VAL A 496 -9.39 -15.69 11.78
N GLY A 497 -10.38 -16.56 12.01
CA GLY A 497 -11.42 -16.83 11.01
C GLY A 497 -10.83 -17.28 9.68
N HIS A 498 -11.03 -16.50 8.62
CA HIS A 498 -10.49 -16.68 7.29
C HIS A 498 -9.33 -15.72 6.97
N TRP A 499 -8.92 -14.84 7.90
CA TRP A 499 -7.66 -14.09 7.78
C TRP A 499 -6.46 -14.99 8.10
N VAL A 500 -5.59 -15.23 7.12
CA VAL A 500 -4.37 -16.05 7.27
C VAL A 500 -3.13 -15.19 7.15
N ARG A 501 -2.17 -15.33 8.08
CA ARG A 501 -0.92 -14.56 8.07
C ARG A 501 -0.06 -14.97 6.87
N ILE A 502 0.11 -14.08 5.90
CA ILE A 502 0.99 -14.33 4.76
C ILE A 502 2.45 -14.01 5.07
N TYR A 503 2.70 -13.03 5.93
CA TYR A 503 4.02 -12.54 6.32
C TYR A 503 3.97 -11.90 7.73
N PRO A 504 5.00 -12.03 8.59
CA PRO A 504 6.26 -12.73 8.35
C PRO A 504 6.09 -14.25 8.31
N HIS A 505 7.00 -14.93 7.61
CA HIS A 505 6.96 -16.38 7.43
C HIS A 505 7.33 -17.09 8.74
N SER A 506 8.50 -16.76 9.31
CA SER A 506 8.89 -17.09 10.68
C SER A 506 8.43 -16.00 11.67
N LEU A 507 8.46 -16.32 12.97
CA LEU A 507 8.31 -15.37 14.08
C LEU A 507 9.60 -15.38 14.92
N PRO A 508 9.96 -14.27 15.61
CA PRO A 508 11.09 -14.27 16.54
C PRO A 508 10.81 -15.20 17.74
N SER A 509 11.82 -15.94 18.19
CA SER A 509 11.73 -16.91 19.29
C SER A 509 11.67 -16.29 20.70
N GLY A 510 11.50 -14.97 20.80
CA GLY A 510 11.61 -14.20 22.03
C GLY A 510 10.89 -12.85 21.94
N ASP A 511 11.36 -11.86 22.69
CA ASP A 511 10.90 -10.45 22.58
C ASP A 511 11.81 -9.58 21.69
N ASP A 512 12.74 -10.20 20.95
CA ASP A 512 13.60 -9.52 19.98
C ASP A 512 12.79 -8.80 18.89
N LEU A 513 13.30 -7.64 18.46
CA LEU A 513 12.74 -6.90 17.33
C LEU A 513 13.08 -7.60 16.01
N PRO A 514 12.10 -7.85 15.12
CA PRO A 514 12.39 -8.39 13.80
C PRO A 514 13.27 -7.43 12.98
N VAL A 515 14.56 -7.74 12.84
CA VAL A 515 15.50 -6.97 12.01
C VAL A 515 15.24 -7.30 10.54
N GLU A 516 14.15 -6.73 10.02
CA GLU A 516 13.68 -6.99 8.67
C GLU A 516 14.49 -6.19 7.63
N GLU A 517 15.57 -6.81 7.16
CA GLU A 517 16.15 -6.44 5.89
C GLU A 517 15.25 -6.92 4.75
N VAL A 518 14.88 -5.99 3.86
CA VAL A 518 14.03 -6.30 2.70
C VAL A 518 14.71 -7.27 1.74
N ARG A 519 16.05 -7.31 1.71
CA ARG A 519 16.84 -8.31 0.98
C ARG A 519 16.47 -9.74 1.41
N ASP A 520 16.51 -10.01 2.70
CA ASP A 520 16.28 -11.35 3.24
C ASP A 520 14.79 -11.71 3.20
N SER A 521 13.93 -10.72 3.41
CA SER A 521 12.48 -10.85 3.22
C SER A 521 12.13 -11.28 1.79
N VAL A 522 12.75 -10.68 0.78
CA VAL A 522 12.58 -11.07 -0.63
C VAL A 522 13.21 -12.44 -0.91
N ALA A 523 14.33 -12.80 -0.27
CA ALA A 523 14.92 -14.13 -0.38
C ALA A 523 14.00 -15.22 0.19
N GLN A 524 13.37 -15.01 1.34
CA GLN A 524 12.38 -15.92 1.93
C GLN A 524 11.18 -16.14 0.98
N VAL A 525 10.61 -15.07 0.41
CA VAL A 525 9.49 -15.21 -0.54
C VAL A 525 9.93 -15.87 -1.85
N THR A 526 11.17 -15.64 -2.29
CA THR A 526 11.76 -16.35 -3.45
C THR A 526 11.86 -17.86 -3.16
N LYS A 527 12.30 -18.25 -1.96
CA LYS A 527 12.37 -19.64 -1.52
C LYS A 527 10.99 -20.29 -1.41
N LEU A 528 9.98 -19.57 -0.90
CA LEU A 528 8.58 -20.01 -0.91
C LEU A 528 8.09 -20.34 -2.34
N VAL A 529 8.28 -19.42 -3.30
CA VAL A 529 7.85 -19.61 -4.70
C VAL A 529 8.62 -20.75 -5.37
N ARG A 530 9.90 -20.97 -5.02
CA ARG A 530 10.67 -22.13 -5.48
C ARG A 530 10.13 -23.43 -4.89
N ALA A 531 9.97 -23.53 -3.58
CA ALA A 531 9.49 -24.73 -2.90
C ALA A 531 8.10 -25.16 -3.41
N ALA A 532 7.18 -24.21 -3.63
CA ALA A 532 5.87 -24.51 -4.22
C ALA A 532 5.97 -25.10 -5.64
N ARG A 533 6.89 -24.61 -6.48
CA ARG A 533 7.15 -25.20 -7.82
C ARG A 533 7.73 -26.61 -7.72
N GLU A 534 8.53 -26.91 -6.70
CA GLU A 534 9.08 -28.25 -6.47
C GLU A 534 8.00 -29.24 -5.98
N VAL A 535 7.19 -28.86 -4.97
CA VAL A 535 6.03 -29.66 -4.51
C VAL A 535 5.11 -30.03 -5.68
N SER A 536 4.80 -29.08 -6.56
CA SER A 536 3.95 -29.33 -7.73
C SER A 536 4.55 -30.28 -8.77
N ARG A 537 5.88 -30.50 -8.81
CA ARG A 537 6.54 -31.47 -9.71
C ARG A 537 6.68 -32.86 -9.08
N GLU A 538 6.77 -32.89 -7.75
CA GLU A 538 6.90 -34.12 -6.95
C GLU A 538 5.53 -34.78 -6.78
N TYR A 539 4.55 -34.05 -6.23
CA TYR A 539 3.23 -34.57 -5.86
C TYR A 539 2.15 -34.34 -6.93
N GLY A 540 2.37 -33.42 -7.87
CA GLY A 540 1.40 -33.05 -8.91
C GLY A 540 1.36 -33.95 -10.14
N ARG A 541 2.10 -35.07 -10.17
CA ARG A 541 2.21 -35.99 -11.32
C ARG A 541 0.95 -36.80 -11.59
N ASP A 542 0.23 -37.14 -10.53
CA ASP A 542 -1.09 -37.75 -10.63
C ASP A 542 -2.09 -36.67 -11.10
N THR A 543 -2.50 -36.81 -12.36
CA THR A 543 -3.53 -35.99 -13.01
C THR A 543 -4.93 -36.59 -12.91
N SER A 544 -5.06 -37.77 -12.29
CA SER A 544 -6.31 -38.54 -12.20
C SER A 544 -7.15 -38.16 -10.99
N ALA A 545 -6.52 -37.89 -9.84
CA ALA A 545 -7.22 -37.48 -8.64
C ALA A 545 -7.76 -36.05 -8.75
N PRO A 546 -8.97 -35.78 -8.20
CA PRO A 546 -9.56 -34.44 -8.22
C PRO A 546 -8.71 -33.42 -7.46
N ARG A 547 -8.87 -32.15 -7.82
CA ARG A 547 -8.32 -31.03 -7.07
C ARG A 547 -9.34 -30.62 -6.01
N ASP A 548 -9.09 -31.06 -4.78
CA ASP A 548 -9.93 -30.86 -3.60
C ASP A 548 -9.10 -30.43 -2.37
N ALA A 549 -9.78 -30.27 -1.23
CA ALA A 549 -9.16 -29.87 0.04
C ALA A 549 -8.16 -30.93 0.59
N SER A 550 -8.41 -32.22 0.34
CA SER A 550 -7.51 -33.30 0.76
C SER A 550 -6.18 -33.24 0.00
N ARG A 551 -6.24 -33.01 -1.32
CA ARG A 551 -5.07 -32.84 -2.19
C ARG A 551 -4.34 -31.52 -1.92
N ASP A 552 -5.05 -30.47 -1.52
CA ASP A 552 -4.43 -29.25 -0.98
C ASP A 552 -3.65 -29.52 0.30
N ALA A 553 -4.20 -30.26 1.27
CA ALA A 553 -3.51 -30.59 2.51
C ALA A 553 -2.21 -31.38 2.28
N VAL A 554 -2.17 -32.28 1.28
CA VAL A 554 -0.96 -32.99 0.86
C VAL A 554 0.10 -32.02 0.33
N PHE A 555 -0.27 -31.10 -0.58
CA PHE A 555 0.65 -30.08 -1.07
C PHE A 555 1.10 -29.11 0.04
N GLU A 556 0.23 -28.80 0.99
CA GLU A 556 0.55 -27.92 2.12
C GLU A 556 1.54 -28.57 3.09
N ALA A 557 1.34 -29.84 3.44
CA ALA A 557 2.26 -30.61 4.26
C ALA A 557 3.64 -30.76 3.60
N ALA A 558 3.67 -31.04 2.29
CA ALA A 558 4.91 -31.10 1.50
C ALA A 558 5.64 -29.74 1.45
N LEU A 559 4.89 -28.64 1.33
CA LEU A 559 5.45 -27.28 1.34
C LEU A 559 6.03 -26.92 2.73
N ARG A 560 5.29 -27.23 3.80
CA ARG A 560 5.74 -27.06 5.19
C ARG A 560 7.02 -27.88 5.45
N LYS A 561 7.12 -29.12 4.95
CA LYS A 561 8.33 -29.95 5.05
C LYS A 561 9.53 -29.36 4.31
N LYS A 562 9.35 -28.80 3.11
CA LYS A 562 10.42 -28.09 2.36
C LYS A 562 10.83 -26.74 2.98
N LEU A 563 9.98 -26.14 3.80
CA LEU A 563 10.17 -24.82 4.42
C LEU A 563 10.28 -24.90 5.96
N ILE A 564 10.80 -26.01 6.49
CA ILE A 564 10.89 -26.28 7.93
C ILE A 564 11.62 -25.18 8.73
N GLU A 565 12.55 -24.46 8.10
CA GLU A 565 13.25 -23.30 8.69
C GLU A 565 12.35 -22.08 8.99
N PHE A 566 11.17 -21.98 8.35
CA PHE A 566 10.18 -20.95 8.69
C PHE A 566 9.44 -21.29 10.00
N GLY A 567 9.68 -22.47 10.57
CA GLY A 567 9.19 -22.90 11.87
C GLY A 567 7.72 -23.33 11.90
N PRO A 568 7.23 -23.83 13.06
CA PRO A 568 5.87 -24.35 13.19
C PRO A 568 4.79 -23.28 12.97
N HIS A 569 5.13 -22.01 13.17
CA HIS A 569 4.20 -20.89 13.02
C HIS A 569 3.99 -20.44 11.56
N PHE A 570 4.75 -20.97 10.59
CA PHE A 570 4.54 -20.70 9.17
C PHE A 570 3.12 -21.08 8.74
N GLN A 571 2.52 -20.29 7.85
CA GLN A 571 1.20 -20.56 7.29
C GLN A 571 1.24 -20.58 5.78
N VAL A 572 0.30 -21.29 5.18
CA VAL A 572 0.01 -21.26 3.74
C VAL A 572 -1.34 -20.59 3.55
N TRP A 573 -1.40 -19.60 2.66
CA TRP A 573 -2.65 -19.00 2.22
C TRP A 573 -3.09 -19.66 0.92
N LEU A 574 -4.38 -19.96 0.84
CA LEU A 574 -5.06 -20.58 -0.30
C LEU A 574 -6.57 -20.29 -0.15
N PRO A 575 -7.34 -20.00 -1.22
CA PRO A 575 -8.77 -19.81 -1.09
C PRO A 575 -9.53 -21.12 -0.82
N PRO A 576 -10.72 -21.08 -0.19
CA PRO A 576 -11.51 -22.28 0.08
C PRO A 576 -12.04 -22.96 -1.19
N PHE A 577 -12.51 -24.21 -1.04
CA PHE A 577 -12.79 -25.14 -2.15
C PHE A 577 -14.28 -25.49 -2.34
#